data_AF-A0A1E7KN04-F1
#
_entry.id   AF-A0A1E7KN04-F1
#
_cell.length_a   1.000
_cell.length_b   1.000
_cell.length_c   1.000
_cell.angle_alpha   90.00
_cell.angle_beta   90.00
_cell.angle_gamma   90.00
#
_symmetry.space_group_name_H-M   'P 1'
#
loop_
_entity.id
_entity.type
_entity.pdbx_description
1 polymer ?
#
loop_
_entity_poly.entity_id
_entity_poly.type
_entity_poly.pdbx_seq_one_letter_code
_entity_poly.pdbx_strand_id
1 'polypeptide(L)'
;MSQPPPPPNQPPSGGFGGPKDSPPGSDGGQPGGYGYPQQPPNQPPGQPPNQPPGQAPGYGYPQQPPGTPPGMPPGGGFGAPQQPPGAPPGMPPGGGFGAPQPPPPGGFGQPPGQPPGGYPTMPPGAGGGGGRNNSKLIAIISAVVAVVLVVGAGVFLVSQGGDDENDEAGKGGGSDSNSQGTEGAGGSKKKPQSTDGKMIAKMPAPEVEEQVAVPGAWATEKSFVKTSTESVVAFDAASGEQAWELPLDGELCGASQHQTKDNKTAVTFRETKSSAADCNQMMLIDLKTGKKVWQKEIPGDSPDPENITISQGTVASAWIGGSVGFRIDGGKQVWSAKESSNDCNDAGYAGGEKLLAVVECGDFGEEEFKIQELDPKTGESTKTYEVSSGVETIRVASTSPMVLVAGAGTSTPTDIMTLSGGKFTPKISLDGDRYNTPCGTEVESCHGMTVGKDKVYLSTKEHAGSREGERTNEIMAIDLKSGDTSWKSDAGKDRTIVPIQMDGETVVAYRLADYMDPGQIVGLDPASGKQTPYLNLPKSSLDYEKEYGPSTISSRGEVVFEYGKLLLPDPYVTKDKGTFVDERLLGVGFGAR
;
A
#
# COMPACT_ATOMS: atom_id res chain seq x y z
N MET A 1 43.35 -24.33 62.46
CA MET A 1 42.05 -24.73 63.01
C MET A 1 40.94 -24.03 62.21
N SER A 2 39.73 -24.59 62.16
CA SER A 2 38.42 -23.89 62.01
C SER A 2 38.10 -22.95 60.81
N GLN A 3 37.42 -23.51 59.80
CA GLN A 3 36.10 -23.15 59.16
C GLN A 3 35.61 -21.67 58.86
N PRO A 4 34.82 -21.46 57.77
CA PRO A 4 33.94 -20.27 57.44
C PRO A 4 32.46 -20.49 57.96
N PRO A 5 31.34 -19.79 57.56
CA PRO A 5 30.97 -18.75 56.54
C PRO A 5 30.19 -17.53 57.19
N PRO A 6 29.08 -16.87 56.73
CA PRO A 6 28.34 -16.72 55.43
C PRO A 6 27.86 -15.27 55.00
N PRO A 7 27.16 -15.09 53.85
CA PRO A 7 26.43 -13.86 53.41
C PRO A 7 24.87 -14.01 53.51
N PRO A 8 23.96 -13.16 52.93
CA PRO A 8 23.88 -11.69 52.62
C PRO A 8 22.59 -10.99 53.17
N ASN A 9 22.35 -9.65 52.99
CA ASN A 9 20.97 -9.06 52.85
C ASN A 9 20.85 -7.56 52.41
N GLN A 10 19.61 -7.09 52.12
CA GLN A 10 19.14 -5.71 51.82
C GLN A 10 19.04 -4.77 53.06
N PRO A 11 18.77 -3.44 52.93
CA PRO A 11 17.45 -2.86 53.30
C PRO A 11 17.02 -1.58 52.46
N PRO A 12 16.22 -0.55 52.93
CA PRO A 12 14.86 -0.37 52.42
C PRO A 12 14.42 1.09 52.07
N SER A 13 13.10 1.33 51.97
CA SER A 13 12.44 2.59 51.59
C SER A 13 12.12 3.56 52.76
N GLY A 14 11.98 4.86 52.45
CA GLY A 14 11.41 5.89 53.33
C GLY A 14 11.71 7.33 52.85
N GLY A 15 10.78 8.28 53.06
CA GLY A 15 10.97 9.70 52.73
C GLY A 15 10.30 10.62 53.77
N PHE A 16 10.55 11.94 53.71
CA PHE A 16 9.86 12.96 54.52
C PHE A 16 9.94 14.36 53.88
N GLY A 17 9.09 15.29 54.33
CA GLY A 17 8.90 16.62 53.74
C GLY A 17 9.93 17.71 54.12
N GLY A 18 9.75 18.92 53.57
CA GLY A 18 10.61 20.08 53.79
C GLY A 18 9.93 21.31 54.45
N PRO A 19 10.65 22.44 54.62
CA PRO A 19 10.16 23.66 55.26
C PRO A 19 9.85 24.82 54.28
N LYS A 20 9.31 25.93 54.82
CA LYS A 20 9.02 27.21 54.14
C LYS A 20 10.06 28.28 54.52
N ASP A 21 10.09 29.41 53.78
CA ASP A 21 10.14 30.76 54.36
C ASP A 21 9.74 31.87 53.33
N SER A 22 9.64 33.14 53.77
CA SER A 22 9.25 34.36 53.03
C SER A 22 10.00 35.58 53.61
N PRO A 23 9.77 36.89 53.31
CA PRO A 23 8.81 37.60 52.42
C PRO A 23 9.52 38.77 51.62
N PRO A 24 9.02 40.03 51.51
CA PRO A 24 7.80 40.60 50.88
C PRO A 24 8.10 41.60 49.72
N GLY A 25 7.08 42.05 48.95
CA GLY A 25 7.19 43.33 48.20
C GLY A 25 6.13 43.69 47.13
N SER A 26 5.39 44.80 47.36
CA SER A 26 4.68 45.70 46.41
C SER A 26 3.52 45.22 45.52
N ASP A 27 2.51 46.09 45.43
CA ASP A 27 1.35 46.12 44.53
C ASP A 27 1.72 46.50 43.08
N GLY A 28 0.90 46.30 42.04
CA GLY A 28 -0.40 45.63 41.95
C GLY A 28 -1.28 46.19 40.81
N GLY A 29 -1.93 45.30 40.03
CA GLY A 29 -3.06 45.68 39.15
C GLY A 29 -3.03 45.17 37.70
N GLN A 30 -3.75 44.07 37.42
CA GLN A 30 -4.37 43.83 36.11
C GLN A 30 -5.52 42.79 36.23
N PRO A 31 -6.67 42.95 35.54
CA PRO A 31 -7.74 41.95 35.49
C PRO A 31 -7.75 41.16 34.17
N GLY A 32 -8.43 40.01 34.17
CA GLY A 32 -8.79 39.25 32.96
C GLY A 32 -8.11 37.87 32.88
N GLY A 33 -8.92 36.81 32.94
CA GLY A 33 -8.47 35.43 32.74
C GLY A 33 -9.52 34.63 31.98
N TYR A 34 -9.07 33.76 31.08
CA TYR A 34 -9.91 32.94 30.20
C TYR A 34 -9.29 31.54 30.09
N GLY A 35 -10.12 30.49 30.03
CA GLY A 35 -9.70 29.09 30.20
C GLY A 35 -9.55 28.28 28.91
N TYR A 36 -9.01 27.06 29.07
CA TYR A 36 -8.76 26.08 28.01
C TYR A 36 -10.06 25.48 27.42
N PRO A 37 -10.07 25.11 26.11
CA PRO A 37 -11.07 24.22 25.53
C PRO A 37 -10.76 22.73 25.79
N GLN A 38 -11.77 21.87 25.63
CA GLN A 38 -11.75 20.41 25.84
C GLN A 38 -12.53 19.69 24.71
N GLN A 39 -12.33 18.38 24.55
CA GLN A 39 -12.77 17.62 23.36
C GLN A 39 -14.25 17.16 23.38
N PRO A 40 -14.90 16.97 22.22
CA PRO A 40 -16.21 16.33 22.07
C PRO A 40 -16.12 14.82 21.73
N PRO A 41 -17.05 13.96 22.23
CA PRO A 41 -17.15 12.53 21.87
C PRO A 41 -18.29 12.17 20.86
N ASN A 42 -18.27 10.92 20.37
CA ASN A 42 -19.03 10.38 19.21
C ASN A 42 -20.56 10.20 19.36
N GLN A 43 -21.22 10.01 18.19
CA GLN A 43 -22.59 9.48 18.02
C GLN A 43 -22.59 8.09 17.32
N PRO A 44 -23.61 7.23 17.55
CA PRO A 44 -23.88 6.02 16.76
C PRO A 44 -25.05 6.19 15.74
N PRO A 45 -25.21 5.28 14.74
CA PRO A 45 -26.20 5.40 13.65
C PRO A 45 -27.66 5.04 14.01
N GLY A 46 -28.61 5.41 13.14
CA GLY A 46 -30.06 5.25 13.34
C GLY A 46 -30.75 4.16 12.50
N GLN A 47 -32.00 3.83 12.85
CA GLN A 47 -32.87 2.85 12.18
C GLN A 47 -33.97 3.51 11.31
N PRO A 48 -34.54 2.80 10.30
CA PRO A 48 -35.56 3.34 9.40
C PRO A 48 -36.97 3.43 10.03
N PRO A 49 -37.88 4.31 9.53
CA PRO A 49 -39.20 4.54 10.15
C PRO A 49 -40.30 3.57 9.66
N ASN A 50 -41.25 3.29 10.54
CA ASN A 50 -42.45 2.47 10.29
C ASN A 50 -43.69 3.34 9.97
N GLN A 51 -44.64 2.88 9.14
CA GLN A 51 -45.85 3.62 8.76
C GLN A 51 -47.18 2.93 9.17
N PRO A 52 -48.28 3.69 9.42
CA PRO A 52 -49.58 3.14 9.87
C PRO A 52 -50.52 2.70 8.71
N PRO A 53 -51.63 1.99 9.01
CA PRO A 53 -52.34 1.17 8.02
C PRO A 53 -53.46 1.86 7.21
N GLY A 54 -53.67 1.40 5.98
CA GLY A 54 -54.82 1.69 5.12
C GLY A 54 -55.69 0.45 4.84
N GLN A 55 -56.95 0.65 4.46
CA GLN A 55 -57.96 -0.42 4.30
C GLN A 55 -58.00 -1.00 2.88
N ALA A 56 -58.36 -2.28 2.74
CA ALA A 56 -58.58 -2.96 1.45
C ALA A 56 -59.80 -3.91 1.49
N PRO A 57 -60.74 -3.87 0.51
CA PRO A 57 -61.93 -4.72 0.50
C PRO A 57 -61.96 -5.82 -0.58
N GLY A 58 -61.96 -7.09 -0.15
CA GLY A 58 -62.80 -8.17 -0.71
C GLY A 58 -62.38 -8.94 -1.98
N TYR A 59 -62.80 -10.21 -2.01
CA TYR A 59 -62.90 -11.15 -3.16
C TYR A 59 -61.56 -11.65 -3.78
N GLY A 60 -61.34 -12.93 -4.13
CA GLY A 60 -62.14 -14.16 -3.94
C GLY A 60 -61.37 -15.44 -4.37
N TYR A 61 -61.74 -16.62 -3.85
CA TYR A 61 -61.07 -17.93 -4.07
C TYR A 61 -61.43 -18.64 -5.39
N PRO A 62 -60.59 -19.59 -5.88
CA PRO A 62 -60.91 -21.03 -5.73
C PRO A 62 -59.88 -21.85 -4.89
N GLN A 63 -60.05 -23.18 -4.78
CA GLN A 63 -59.46 -24.02 -3.71
C GLN A 63 -58.90 -25.39 -4.19
N GLN A 64 -58.23 -26.12 -3.28
CA GLN A 64 -57.87 -27.57 -3.27
C GLN A 64 -56.69 -28.08 -4.13
N PRO A 65 -56.08 -29.26 -3.81
CA PRO A 65 -56.19 -30.11 -2.61
C PRO A 65 -54.82 -30.43 -1.91
N PRO A 66 -54.80 -31.01 -0.69
CA PRO A 66 -53.58 -31.47 -0.01
C PRO A 66 -53.18 -32.92 -0.38
N GLY A 67 -51.87 -33.24 -0.34
CA GLY A 67 -51.30 -34.57 -0.65
C GLY A 67 -50.47 -35.18 0.49
N THR A 68 -50.36 -36.50 0.54
CA THR A 68 -49.74 -37.30 1.62
C THR A 68 -48.37 -37.89 1.24
N PRO A 69 -47.48 -38.17 2.22
CA PRO A 69 -46.19 -38.84 1.99
C PRO A 69 -46.28 -40.37 2.05
N PRO A 70 -45.67 -41.13 1.11
CA PRO A 70 -45.63 -42.60 1.17
C PRO A 70 -44.23 -43.25 1.05
N GLY A 71 -44.04 -44.37 1.76
CA GLY A 71 -43.44 -45.58 1.17
C GLY A 71 -41.92 -45.83 1.31
N MET A 72 -41.57 -46.85 2.11
CA MET A 72 -40.26 -47.51 2.14
C MET A 72 -40.31 -48.86 1.37
N PRO A 73 -39.26 -49.27 0.64
CA PRO A 73 -39.04 -50.65 0.19
C PRO A 73 -37.93 -51.38 1.00
N PRO A 74 -37.85 -52.74 0.98
CA PRO A 74 -37.20 -53.49 2.08
C PRO A 74 -36.06 -54.46 1.70
N GLY A 75 -35.23 -54.79 2.70
CA GLY A 75 -34.92 -56.19 3.06
C GLY A 75 -33.59 -56.82 2.60
N GLY A 76 -32.69 -57.10 3.56
CA GLY A 76 -31.57 -58.05 3.42
C GLY A 76 -30.37 -57.71 4.34
N GLY A 77 -29.79 -58.63 5.12
CA GLY A 77 -30.16 -60.05 5.29
C GLY A 77 -29.32 -60.88 6.28
N PHE A 78 -28.29 -60.33 6.93
CA PHE A 78 -27.43 -60.98 7.95
C PHE A 78 -26.99 -59.95 9.00
N GLY A 79 -26.52 -60.27 10.21
CA GLY A 79 -26.32 -61.58 10.87
C GLY A 79 -25.83 -61.39 12.33
N ALA A 80 -25.57 -62.48 13.07
CA ALA A 80 -25.04 -62.43 14.46
C ALA A 80 -24.21 -63.69 14.79
N PRO A 81 -23.35 -63.66 15.84
CA PRO A 81 -23.79 -64.24 17.12
C PRO A 81 -23.23 -63.61 18.44
N GLN A 82 -24.11 -63.55 19.45
CA GLN A 82 -23.94 -63.82 20.89
C GLN A 82 -22.78 -63.24 21.75
N GLN A 83 -23.18 -62.65 22.88
CA GLN A 83 -22.42 -62.39 24.12
C GLN A 83 -22.75 -63.48 25.18
N PRO A 84 -21.98 -63.69 26.28
CA PRO A 84 -22.36 -63.15 27.61
C PRO A 84 -21.13 -62.97 28.58
N PRO A 85 -21.26 -62.90 29.94
CA PRO A 85 -21.75 -61.75 30.74
C PRO A 85 -20.86 -61.36 31.96
N GLY A 86 -21.15 -60.26 32.67
CA GLY A 86 -20.60 -59.99 34.02
C GLY A 86 -20.96 -58.63 34.67
N ALA A 87 -21.45 -58.64 35.93
CA ALA A 87 -21.77 -57.50 36.83
C ALA A 87 -22.17 -58.05 38.24
N PRO A 88 -22.53 -57.26 39.28
CA PRO A 88 -22.32 -55.84 39.64
C PRO A 88 -21.44 -55.78 40.94
N PRO A 89 -21.76 -55.13 42.10
CA PRO A 89 -22.34 -53.80 42.44
C PRO A 89 -21.48 -52.95 43.43
N GLY A 90 -21.93 -51.74 43.81
CA GLY A 90 -21.46 -51.01 45.01
C GLY A 90 -21.98 -49.55 45.13
N MET A 91 -22.45 -49.12 46.32
CA MET A 91 -23.04 -47.78 46.57
C MET A 91 -23.05 -47.41 48.08
N PRO A 92 -22.68 -46.17 48.49
CA PRO A 92 -23.57 -45.26 49.24
C PRO A 92 -23.37 -43.72 48.92
N PRO A 93 -24.17 -42.77 49.47
CA PRO A 93 -24.40 -41.44 48.85
C PRO A 93 -24.14 -40.17 49.72
N GLY A 94 -24.25 -38.95 49.12
CA GLY A 94 -24.63 -37.71 49.86
C GLY A 94 -24.28 -36.32 49.25
N GLY A 95 -25.29 -35.44 49.08
CA GLY A 95 -25.19 -33.96 48.95
C GLY A 95 -24.65 -33.37 47.62
N GLY A 96 -24.96 -32.12 47.22
CA GLY A 96 -25.93 -31.13 47.72
C GLY A 96 -25.74 -29.71 47.12
N PHE A 97 -26.81 -28.90 47.08
CA PHE A 97 -26.89 -27.46 46.67
C PHE A 97 -26.76 -27.10 45.17
N GLY A 98 -27.32 -25.94 44.79
CA GLY A 98 -27.39 -25.39 43.42
C GLY A 98 -27.53 -23.85 43.42
N ALA A 99 -27.60 -23.22 42.24
CA ALA A 99 -27.49 -21.76 42.05
C ALA A 99 -28.78 -21.07 41.53
N PRO A 100 -28.99 -19.75 41.75
CA PRO A 100 -30.29 -19.08 41.52
C PRO A 100 -30.33 -18.06 40.36
N GLN A 101 -31.52 -17.83 39.78
CA GLN A 101 -31.83 -16.69 38.89
C GLN A 101 -32.42 -15.47 39.65
N PRO A 102 -32.05 -14.23 39.27
CA PRO A 102 -32.80 -13.01 39.61
C PRO A 102 -33.83 -12.57 38.52
N PRO A 103 -34.76 -11.63 38.82
CA PRO A 103 -36.02 -11.46 38.07
C PRO A 103 -36.22 -10.11 37.32
N PRO A 104 -37.27 -9.98 36.46
CA PRO A 104 -37.62 -8.74 35.76
C PRO A 104 -38.57 -7.79 36.54
N PRO A 105 -38.45 -6.45 36.38
CA PRO A 105 -39.44 -5.46 36.86
C PRO A 105 -40.43 -5.00 35.77
N GLY A 106 -41.66 -4.66 36.14
CA GLY A 106 -42.68 -4.08 35.25
C GLY A 106 -42.74 -2.54 35.29
N GLY A 107 -43.49 -1.93 34.35
CA GLY A 107 -43.65 -0.46 34.21
C GLY A 107 -45.05 0.08 34.52
N PHE A 108 -45.21 1.41 34.44
CA PHE A 108 -46.48 2.14 34.63
C PHE A 108 -46.50 3.49 33.88
N GLY A 109 -47.69 3.96 33.48
CA GLY A 109 -47.99 5.37 33.20
C GLY A 109 -48.23 5.77 31.73
N GLN A 110 -49.33 6.48 31.46
CA GLN A 110 -49.56 7.27 30.24
C GLN A 110 -49.83 8.76 30.57
N PRO A 111 -49.57 9.70 29.64
CA PRO A 111 -49.62 11.15 29.89
C PRO A 111 -50.91 11.85 29.38
N PRO A 112 -51.18 13.10 29.82
CA PRO A 112 -52.19 13.98 29.22
C PRO A 112 -51.63 15.29 28.62
N GLY A 113 -52.13 15.72 27.45
CA GLY A 113 -52.25 17.16 27.10
C GLY A 113 -51.44 17.75 25.93
N GLN A 114 -52.16 18.03 24.83
CA GLN A 114 -52.07 19.08 23.78
C GLN A 114 -51.31 20.43 24.07
N PRO A 115 -51.13 21.35 23.07
CA PRO A 115 -51.21 21.30 21.59
C PRO A 115 -49.97 21.94 20.85
N PRO A 116 -49.90 22.00 19.50
CA PRO A 116 -48.66 22.36 18.76
C PRO A 116 -48.60 23.75 18.09
N GLY A 117 -47.37 24.16 17.74
CA GLY A 117 -47.00 25.21 16.78
C GLY A 117 -45.46 25.29 16.65
N GLY A 118 -44.84 25.77 15.56
CA GLY A 118 -45.37 26.19 14.25
C GLY A 118 -44.26 26.85 13.42
N TYR A 119 -43.84 26.22 12.30
CA TYR A 119 -42.74 26.69 11.46
C TYR A 119 -43.23 27.53 10.25
N PRO A 120 -42.67 28.73 9.99
CA PRO A 120 -42.88 29.47 8.74
C PRO A 120 -41.88 29.04 7.65
N THR A 121 -42.33 29.06 6.39
CA THR A 121 -41.58 28.59 5.20
C THR A 121 -40.84 29.71 4.46
N MET A 122 -39.86 29.35 3.62
CA MET A 122 -39.25 30.27 2.64
C MET A 122 -40.27 30.80 1.61
N PRO A 123 -40.12 32.05 1.15
CA PRO A 123 -40.83 32.59 -0.02
C PRO A 123 -40.03 32.41 -1.34
N PRO A 124 -40.67 32.04 -2.46
CA PRO A 124 -40.01 31.95 -3.77
C PRO A 124 -40.25 33.17 -4.67
N GLY A 125 -39.29 33.45 -5.58
CA GLY A 125 -39.44 34.34 -6.74
C GLY A 125 -38.27 34.14 -7.71
N ALA A 126 -38.36 33.89 -9.02
CA ALA A 126 -39.36 34.10 -10.09
C ALA A 126 -39.04 35.27 -11.05
N GLY A 127 -38.18 35.00 -12.04
CA GLY A 127 -38.65 34.93 -13.44
C GLY A 127 -38.46 36.14 -14.38
N GLY A 128 -37.65 35.91 -15.43
CA GLY A 128 -37.72 36.62 -16.74
C GLY A 128 -36.89 37.90 -16.88
N GLY A 129 -36.41 38.28 -18.08
CA GLY A 129 -36.44 37.54 -19.35
C GLY A 129 -36.32 38.47 -20.58
N GLY A 130 -35.61 38.03 -21.62
CA GLY A 130 -35.52 38.73 -22.92
C GLY A 130 -34.16 38.60 -23.59
N GLY A 131 -34.14 38.23 -24.87
CA GLY A 131 -32.91 38.04 -25.66
C GLY A 131 -32.99 38.66 -27.06
N ARG A 132 -31.85 38.68 -27.78
CA ARG A 132 -31.81 39.03 -29.20
C ARG A 132 -30.58 38.43 -29.89
N ASN A 133 -30.76 37.98 -31.13
CA ASN A 133 -29.75 37.26 -31.91
C ASN A 133 -28.66 38.18 -32.46
N ASN A 134 -27.45 37.66 -32.72
CA ASN A 134 -26.80 37.83 -34.03
C ASN A 134 -25.64 36.84 -34.28
N SER A 135 -25.47 36.52 -35.56
CA SER A 135 -24.69 35.44 -36.20
C SER A 135 -23.17 35.69 -36.37
N LYS A 136 -22.47 34.65 -36.89
CA LYS A 136 -21.03 34.51 -37.27
C LYS A 136 -20.14 33.98 -36.12
N LEU A 137 -19.14 33.11 -36.31
CA LEU A 137 -18.65 32.30 -37.45
C LEU A 137 -18.70 30.80 -37.06
N ILE A 138 -19.06 29.83 -37.92
CA ILE A 138 -18.23 29.15 -38.93
C ILE A 138 -16.87 28.65 -38.39
N ALA A 139 -16.68 27.32 -38.39
CA ALA A 139 -15.45 26.64 -38.02
C ALA A 139 -14.52 26.40 -39.23
N ILE A 140 -13.22 26.24 -38.97
CA ILE A 140 -12.24 25.68 -39.92
C ILE A 140 -11.40 24.63 -39.17
N ILE A 141 -11.31 23.44 -39.76
CA ILE A 141 -10.32 22.41 -39.41
C ILE A 141 -9.10 22.63 -40.32
N SER A 142 -7.89 22.66 -39.76
CA SER A 142 -6.65 22.67 -40.54
C SER A 142 -5.57 21.84 -39.84
N ALA A 143 -5.35 20.62 -40.31
CA ALA A 143 -4.26 19.78 -39.87
C ALA A 143 -2.93 20.19 -40.55
N VAL A 144 -1.81 20.00 -39.86
CA VAL A 144 -0.48 19.99 -40.46
C VAL A 144 0.30 18.79 -39.91
N VAL A 145 0.64 17.85 -40.79
CA VAL A 145 1.56 16.74 -40.54
C VAL A 145 2.48 16.62 -41.76
N ALA A 146 3.75 16.30 -41.52
CA ALA A 146 4.78 15.91 -42.49
C ALA A 146 5.26 16.95 -43.54
N VAL A 147 6.31 17.69 -43.16
CA VAL A 147 7.63 17.72 -43.84
C VAL A 147 8.65 17.78 -42.67
N VAL A 148 9.79 17.10 -42.59
CA VAL A 148 10.77 16.67 -43.60
C VAL A 148 11.33 15.27 -43.30
N LEU A 149 11.41 14.41 -44.32
CA LEU A 149 12.44 13.37 -44.46
C LEU A 149 12.78 13.21 -45.95
N VAL A 150 13.95 12.61 -46.23
CA VAL A 150 14.50 12.31 -47.57
C VAL A 150 14.98 13.52 -48.40
N VAL A 151 16.25 13.87 -48.19
CA VAL A 151 17.23 13.84 -49.29
C VAL A 151 18.25 12.77 -48.92
N GLY A 152 18.63 11.91 -49.86
CA GLY A 152 19.37 10.68 -49.57
C GLY A 152 20.77 10.61 -50.18
N ALA A 153 21.61 9.78 -49.53
CA ALA A 153 22.74 9.03 -50.09
C ALA A 153 23.80 9.75 -50.96
N GLY A 154 24.97 9.98 -50.35
CA GLY A 154 26.17 9.23 -50.78
C GLY A 154 27.25 9.95 -51.59
N VAL A 155 28.41 10.14 -50.95
CA VAL A 155 29.75 10.09 -51.57
C VAL A 155 30.66 9.26 -50.65
N PHE A 156 31.65 8.56 -51.22
CA PHE A 156 32.50 7.58 -50.55
C PHE A 156 33.98 7.75 -50.98
N LEU A 157 34.90 7.37 -50.09
CA LEU A 157 36.37 7.19 -50.27
C LEU A 157 37.34 8.40 -50.33
N VAL A 158 38.59 8.05 -50.01
CA VAL A 158 39.90 8.74 -50.21
C VAL A 158 40.24 9.88 -49.21
N SER A 159 41.39 9.92 -48.52
CA SER A 159 42.36 8.87 -48.09
C SER A 159 43.42 9.46 -47.12
N GLN A 160 43.98 8.62 -46.23
CA GLN A 160 45.36 8.65 -45.68
C GLN A 160 45.99 9.94 -45.08
N GLY A 161 46.59 9.76 -43.90
CA GLY A 161 47.97 10.21 -43.64
C GLY A 161 48.16 11.34 -42.62
N GLY A 162 49.13 11.17 -41.72
CA GLY A 162 49.59 12.18 -40.77
C GLY A 162 49.66 11.68 -39.33
N ASP A 163 50.75 11.01 -38.98
CA ASP A 163 51.12 10.71 -37.60
C ASP A 163 51.67 11.98 -36.90
N ASP A 164 51.56 12.05 -35.57
CA ASP A 164 52.71 12.34 -34.70
C ASP A 164 52.40 11.97 -33.24
N GLU A 165 53.47 11.71 -32.48
CA GLU A 165 53.46 11.15 -31.11
C GLU A 165 53.37 12.29 -30.03
N ASN A 166 53.37 12.11 -28.70
CA ASN A 166 53.92 11.02 -27.87
C ASN A 166 53.34 11.01 -26.43
N ASP A 167 53.99 10.24 -25.54
CA ASP A 167 53.94 10.25 -24.06
C ASP A 167 52.77 9.52 -23.35
N GLU A 168 52.94 8.19 -23.27
CA GLU A 168 53.09 7.37 -22.04
C GLU A 168 52.66 7.91 -20.65
N ALA A 169 52.36 7.06 -19.64
CA ALA A 169 51.93 5.65 -19.58
C ALA A 169 51.54 5.32 -18.12
N GLY A 170 50.63 4.36 -17.90
CA GLY A 170 50.19 3.97 -16.55
C GLY A 170 49.59 2.57 -16.47
N LYS A 171 50.44 1.54 -16.41
CA LYS A 171 50.00 0.12 -16.32
C LYS A 171 49.54 -0.26 -14.91
N GLY A 172 48.34 -0.81 -14.82
CA GLY A 172 47.83 -1.55 -13.66
C GLY A 172 46.82 -2.62 -14.10
N GLY A 173 47.28 -3.83 -14.40
CA GLY A 173 46.43 -4.94 -14.85
C GLY A 173 45.94 -5.82 -13.70
N GLY A 174 44.74 -6.39 -13.81
CA GLY A 174 44.14 -7.16 -12.71
C GLY A 174 42.92 -8.01 -13.08
N SER A 175 43.15 -9.14 -13.77
CA SER A 175 42.30 -10.35 -13.78
C SER A 175 40.79 -10.21 -14.07
N ASP A 176 40.38 -10.55 -15.29
CA ASP A 176 38.98 -10.88 -15.62
C ASP A 176 38.51 -12.14 -14.87
N SER A 177 37.80 -11.98 -13.76
CA SER A 177 37.10 -13.07 -13.07
C SER A 177 35.65 -13.15 -13.53
N ASN A 178 35.40 -13.90 -14.62
CA ASN A 178 34.06 -14.16 -15.15
C ASN A 178 33.20 -14.94 -14.11
N SER A 179 32.35 -14.22 -13.37
CA SER A 179 31.42 -14.80 -12.39
C SER A 179 29.99 -14.78 -12.94
N GLN A 180 29.50 -15.95 -13.32
CA GLN A 180 28.22 -16.13 -14.02
C GLN A 180 27.04 -16.06 -13.02
N GLY A 181 26.57 -14.85 -12.74
CA GLY A 181 25.43 -14.58 -11.85
C GLY A 181 24.07 -14.98 -12.47
N THR A 182 23.18 -15.50 -11.64
CA THR A 182 21.83 -15.96 -12.02
C THR A 182 20.88 -14.83 -12.39
N GLU A 183 20.03 -15.06 -13.39
CA GLU A 183 19.11 -14.05 -13.94
C GLU A 183 17.83 -13.90 -13.09
N GLY A 184 17.79 -12.84 -12.27
CA GLY A 184 16.62 -12.41 -11.49
C GLY A 184 16.27 -10.93 -11.72
N ALA A 185 15.24 -10.43 -11.03
CA ALA A 185 14.64 -9.10 -11.21
C ALA A 185 15.61 -7.89 -11.33
N GLY A 186 15.36 -7.01 -12.31
CA GLY A 186 15.66 -5.56 -12.30
C GLY A 186 17.11 -5.03 -12.28
N GLY A 187 18.08 -5.77 -11.73
CA GLY A 187 19.36 -5.20 -11.29
C GLY A 187 20.36 -4.80 -12.38
N SER A 188 20.38 -3.52 -12.76
CA SER A 188 21.50 -2.83 -13.44
C SER A 188 21.30 -1.30 -13.50
N LYS A 189 20.99 -0.62 -12.38
CA LYS A 189 20.61 0.81 -12.37
C LYS A 189 21.62 1.69 -11.64
N LYS A 190 22.89 1.50 -12.03
CA LYS A 190 24.12 2.18 -11.59
C LYS A 190 23.93 3.49 -10.81
N LYS A 191 24.59 3.55 -9.65
CA LYS A 191 24.88 4.79 -8.89
C LYS A 191 25.09 6.02 -9.82
N PRO A 192 24.46 7.18 -9.53
CA PRO A 192 24.68 8.41 -10.28
C PRO A 192 26.15 8.82 -10.46
N GLN A 193 26.48 9.35 -11.64
CA GLN A 193 27.84 9.82 -11.97
C GLN A 193 28.25 11.07 -11.18
N SER A 194 27.27 11.93 -10.85
CA SER A 194 27.40 13.04 -9.90
C SER A 194 26.39 12.86 -8.79
N THR A 195 26.78 13.22 -7.56
CA THR A 195 25.87 13.26 -6.42
C THR A 195 25.26 14.65 -6.21
N ASP A 196 25.65 15.66 -6.99
CA ASP A 196 25.00 16.99 -6.98
C ASP A 196 23.70 16.93 -7.80
N GLY A 197 22.57 17.20 -7.15
CA GLY A 197 21.25 17.04 -7.72
C GLY A 197 20.56 18.33 -8.16
N LYS A 198 19.54 18.16 -8.98
CA LYS A 198 18.56 19.19 -9.36
C LYS A 198 17.17 18.58 -9.36
N MET A 199 16.17 19.40 -9.05
CA MET A 199 14.81 19.13 -9.53
C MET A 199 14.83 19.25 -11.05
N ILE A 200 14.23 18.29 -11.73
CA ILE A 200 14.14 18.19 -13.19
C ILE A 200 12.70 18.46 -13.61
N ALA A 201 11.75 17.72 -13.06
CA ALA A 201 10.34 17.78 -13.45
C ALA A 201 9.46 18.21 -12.27
N LYS A 202 8.46 19.04 -12.57
CA LYS A 202 7.23 19.21 -11.80
C LYS A 202 6.10 18.72 -12.68
N MET A 203 5.21 17.87 -12.16
CA MET A 203 4.13 17.28 -12.96
C MET A 203 2.82 17.93 -12.55
N PRO A 204 2.21 18.84 -13.33
CA PRO A 204 0.97 19.51 -12.92
C PRO A 204 -0.17 18.50 -12.70
N ALA A 205 -0.91 18.66 -11.60
CA ALA A 205 -2.13 17.91 -11.37
C ALA A 205 -3.35 18.64 -11.96
N PRO A 206 -4.40 17.91 -12.40
CA PRO A 206 -5.66 18.51 -12.80
C PRO A 206 -6.36 19.16 -11.58
N GLU A 207 -7.34 20.04 -11.84
CA GLU A 207 -8.24 20.50 -10.79
C GLU A 207 -9.34 19.45 -10.55
N VAL A 208 -9.66 19.19 -9.29
CA VAL A 208 -10.69 18.23 -8.85
C VAL A 208 -11.59 18.88 -7.78
N GLU A 209 -12.83 18.40 -7.67
CA GLU A 209 -13.79 18.89 -6.66
C GLU A 209 -13.68 18.16 -5.32
N GLU A 210 -13.18 16.93 -5.33
CA GLU A 210 -12.97 16.05 -4.17
C GLU A 210 -11.61 15.31 -4.31
N GLN A 211 -11.15 14.61 -3.27
CA GLN A 211 -9.88 13.89 -3.32
C GLN A 211 -10.00 12.62 -4.18
N VAL A 212 -9.17 12.49 -5.21
CA VAL A 212 -9.13 11.34 -6.12
C VAL A 212 -7.81 10.58 -5.91
N ALA A 213 -7.84 9.25 -5.88
CA ALA A 213 -6.64 8.43 -5.84
C ALA A 213 -5.98 8.34 -7.23
N VAL A 214 -4.65 8.44 -7.28
CA VAL A 214 -3.85 8.26 -8.49
C VAL A 214 -2.64 7.35 -8.20
N PRO A 215 -2.85 6.06 -7.87
CA PRO A 215 -1.76 5.10 -7.68
C PRO A 215 -0.91 4.94 -8.94
N GLY A 216 0.36 4.55 -8.79
CA GLY A 216 1.27 4.24 -9.89
C GLY A 216 2.20 5.39 -10.28
N ALA A 217 3.50 5.20 -10.00
CA ALA A 217 4.58 6.08 -10.42
C ALA A 217 5.75 5.24 -10.93
N TRP A 218 6.44 5.72 -11.98
CA TRP A 218 7.55 4.97 -12.58
C TRP A 218 8.65 5.91 -13.09
N ALA A 219 9.86 5.39 -13.25
CA ALA A 219 10.92 6.07 -13.96
C ALA A 219 11.67 5.11 -14.89
N THR A 220 11.88 5.59 -16.12
CA THR A 220 12.69 4.96 -17.16
C THR A 220 14.04 5.68 -17.27
N GLU A 221 14.93 5.18 -18.14
CA GLU A 221 16.20 5.87 -18.47
C GLU A 221 15.99 7.34 -18.89
N LYS A 222 14.86 7.64 -19.56
CA LYS A 222 14.62 8.93 -20.23
C LYS A 222 13.44 9.73 -19.70
N SER A 223 12.53 9.13 -18.94
CA SER A 223 11.30 9.80 -18.51
C SER A 223 10.87 9.36 -17.13
N PHE A 224 10.39 10.32 -16.34
CA PHE A 224 9.49 10.06 -15.24
C PHE A 224 8.08 9.84 -15.81
N VAL A 225 7.30 8.93 -15.23
CA VAL A 225 5.92 8.64 -15.64
C VAL A 225 5.04 8.56 -14.40
N LYS A 226 3.85 9.15 -14.46
CA LYS A 226 2.92 9.23 -13.34
C LYS A 226 1.48 9.15 -13.84
N THR A 227 0.62 8.48 -13.09
CA THR A 227 -0.82 8.50 -13.32
C THR A 227 -1.45 9.83 -12.91
N SER A 228 -2.44 10.25 -13.68
CA SER A 228 -3.39 11.33 -13.39
C SER A 228 -4.79 10.71 -13.23
N THR A 229 -5.81 11.52 -12.98
CA THR A 229 -7.19 11.03 -12.75
C THR A 229 -7.73 10.27 -13.96
N GLU A 230 -7.54 10.78 -15.18
CA GLU A 230 -8.05 10.19 -16.43
C GLU A 230 -6.96 10.02 -17.52
N SER A 231 -5.68 10.04 -17.15
CA SER A 231 -4.57 9.88 -18.08
C SER A 231 -3.30 9.34 -17.41
N VAL A 232 -2.34 8.89 -18.22
CA VAL A 232 -0.97 8.64 -17.77
C VAL A 232 -0.05 9.63 -18.47
N VAL A 233 0.72 10.39 -17.71
CA VAL A 233 1.60 11.47 -18.21
C VAL A 233 3.06 11.13 -17.99
N ALA A 234 3.93 11.60 -18.89
CA ALA A 234 5.36 11.44 -18.76
C ALA A 234 6.12 12.74 -19.02
N PHE A 235 7.21 12.92 -18.27
CA PHE A 235 8.07 14.09 -18.32
C PHE A 235 9.49 13.65 -18.63
N ASP A 236 10.13 14.30 -19.62
CA ASP A 236 11.51 14.01 -20.00
C ASP A 236 12.44 14.29 -18.81
N ALA A 237 13.24 13.27 -18.48
CA ALA A 237 14.07 13.26 -17.29
C ALA A 237 15.47 13.86 -17.52
N ALA A 238 15.59 14.78 -18.47
CA ALA A 238 16.72 15.69 -18.68
C ALA A 238 16.27 17.16 -18.79
N SER A 239 15.17 17.46 -19.50
CA SER A 239 14.61 18.81 -19.68
C SER A 239 13.53 19.19 -18.66
N GLY A 240 12.77 18.22 -18.16
CA GLY A 240 11.59 18.47 -17.32
C GLY A 240 10.29 18.75 -18.07
N GLU A 241 10.30 18.74 -19.41
CA GLU A 241 9.12 19.01 -20.24
C GLU A 241 8.23 17.76 -20.37
N GLN A 242 6.91 17.96 -20.56
CA GLN A 242 5.96 16.86 -20.79
C GLN A 242 6.26 16.19 -22.14
N ALA A 243 6.72 14.94 -22.11
CA ALA A 243 7.16 14.17 -23.27
C ALA A 243 6.00 13.48 -24.00
N TRP A 244 5.00 13.00 -23.26
CA TRP A 244 3.77 12.41 -23.80
C TRP A 244 2.65 12.37 -22.75
N GLU A 245 1.44 12.15 -23.23
CA GLU A 245 0.26 11.82 -22.43
C GLU A 245 -0.56 10.73 -23.13
N LEU A 246 -1.06 9.79 -22.35
CA LEU A 246 -1.94 8.71 -22.77
C LEU A 246 -3.28 8.86 -22.04
N PRO A 247 -4.33 9.42 -22.69
CA PRO A 247 -5.65 9.53 -22.08
C PRO A 247 -6.28 8.15 -21.89
N LEU A 248 -7.05 8.02 -20.81
CA LEU A 248 -7.88 6.87 -20.48
C LEU A 248 -9.35 7.18 -20.83
N ASP A 249 -10.16 6.13 -20.99
CA ASP A 249 -11.58 6.26 -21.33
C ASP A 249 -12.45 6.71 -20.13
N GLY A 250 -11.92 6.54 -18.91
CA GLY A 250 -12.50 6.93 -17.63
C GLY A 250 -11.44 7.11 -16.53
N GLU A 251 -11.89 7.23 -15.29
CA GLU A 251 -11.04 7.44 -14.11
C GLU A 251 -10.19 6.19 -13.76
N LEU A 252 -8.95 6.41 -13.33
CA LEU A 252 -8.01 5.36 -12.89
C LEU A 252 -8.36 4.83 -11.48
N CYS A 253 -8.24 3.52 -11.28
CA CYS A 253 -8.51 2.86 -9.99
C CYS A 253 -7.25 2.19 -9.44
N GLY A 254 -6.53 1.42 -10.27
CA GLY A 254 -5.34 0.66 -9.88
C GLY A 254 -4.19 0.79 -10.87
N ALA A 255 -2.96 0.59 -10.37
CA ALA A 255 -1.74 0.68 -11.16
C ALA A 255 -0.65 -0.20 -10.58
N SER A 256 0.13 -0.88 -11.43
CA SER A 256 1.14 -1.82 -10.97
C SER A 256 2.49 -1.16 -10.70
N GLN A 257 3.02 -1.32 -9.49
CA GLN A 257 4.42 -0.97 -9.16
C GLN A 257 5.43 -1.73 -10.03
N HIS A 258 5.07 -2.94 -10.49
CA HIS A 258 5.95 -3.81 -11.27
C HIS A 258 6.05 -3.39 -12.74
N GLN A 259 7.27 -3.41 -13.28
CA GLN A 259 7.56 -3.16 -14.69
C GLN A 259 8.26 -4.36 -15.34
N THR A 260 7.99 -4.60 -16.63
CA THR A 260 8.80 -5.54 -17.42
C THR A 260 10.21 -5.00 -17.67
N LYS A 261 11.17 -5.89 -17.99
CA LYS A 261 12.55 -5.51 -18.38
C LYS A 261 12.59 -4.50 -19.53
N ASP A 262 11.61 -4.53 -20.44
CA ASP A 262 11.48 -3.60 -21.56
C ASP A 262 10.65 -2.33 -21.25
N ASN A 263 10.27 -2.10 -19.99
CA ASN A 263 9.54 -0.94 -19.45
C ASN A 263 8.07 -0.88 -19.91
N LYS A 264 7.32 -1.96 -19.68
CA LYS A 264 5.85 -1.98 -19.73
C LYS A 264 5.27 -2.18 -18.33
N THR A 265 4.19 -1.49 -18.03
CA THR A 265 3.37 -1.66 -16.81
C THR A 265 1.90 -1.76 -17.19
N ALA A 266 1.02 -2.02 -16.23
CA ALA A 266 -0.42 -2.11 -16.43
C ALA A 266 -1.20 -1.27 -15.40
N VAL A 267 -2.38 -0.82 -15.83
CA VAL A 267 -3.33 -0.02 -15.04
C VAL A 267 -4.76 -0.54 -15.22
N THR A 268 -5.61 -0.26 -14.22
CA THR A 268 -7.07 -0.45 -14.26
C THR A 268 -7.78 0.89 -14.17
N PHE A 269 -8.87 1.04 -14.91
CA PHE A 269 -9.65 2.27 -15.02
C PHE A 269 -11.10 1.97 -15.43
N ARG A 270 -11.97 2.97 -15.28
CA ARG A 270 -13.39 2.87 -15.64
C ARG A 270 -13.61 2.87 -17.15
N GLU A 271 -14.63 2.15 -17.63
CA GLU A 271 -15.01 2.15 -19.06
C GLU A 271 -15.42 3.51 -19.62
N THR A 272 -15.88 4.42 -18.77
CA THR A 272 -16.25 5.79 -19.15
C THR A 272 -15.93 6.78 -18.04
N LYS A 273 -15.93 8.07 -18.37
CA LYS A 273 -15.83 9.22 -17.43
C LYS A 273 -17.04 9.39 -16.49
N SER A 274 -17.86 8.36 -16.32
CA SER A 274 -18.98 8.35 -15.36
C SER A 274 -18.48 7.91 -13.99
N SER A 275 -18.80 8.66 -12.93
CA SER A 275 -18.54 8.24 -11.55
C SER A 275 -19.35 7.00 -11.11
N ALA A 276 -20.28 6.55 -11.96
CA ALA A 276 -21.05 5.32 -11.81
C ALA A 276 -20.69 4.24 -12.86
N ALA A 277 -19.53 4.33 -13.51
CA ALA A 277 -18.99 3.26 -14.36
C ALA A 277 -18.08 2.32 -13.54
N ASP A 278 -18.16 1.02 -13.86
CA ASP A 278 -17.33 -0.05 -13.29
C ASP A 278 -15.85 0.14 -13.65
N CYS A 279 -14.93 -0.30 -12.77
CA CYS A 279 -13.49 -0.34 -13.06
C CYS A 279 -13.10 -1.54 -13.94
N ASN A 280 -13.82 -1.74 -15.03
CA ASN A 280 -13.72 -2.97 -15.84
C ASN A 280 -12.66 -2.91 -16.96
N GLN A 281 -11.85 -1.86 -17.11
CA GLN A 281 -10.84 -1.78 -18.17
C GLN A 281 -9.43 -1.99 -17.62
N MET A 282 -8.71 -2.98 -18.17
CA MET A 282 -7.27 -3.18 -17.94
C MET A 282 -6.46 -2.80 -19.19
N MET A 283 -5.40 -2.00 -19.04
CA MET A 283 -4.50 -1.62 -20.14
C MET A 283 -3.04 -1.89 -19.79
N LEU A 284 -2.32 -2.49 -20.73
CA LEU A 284 -0.85 -2.56 -20.71
C LEU A 284 -0.27 -1.38 -21.49
N ILE A 285 0.66 -0.65 -20.88
CA ILE A 285 1.26 0.59 -21.37
C ILE A 285 2.77 0.41 -21.58
N ASP A 286 3.30 0.90 -22.70
CA ASP A 286 4.74 1.02 -22.95
C ASP A 286 5.25 2.38 -22.47
N LEU A 287 5.98 2.38 -21.34
CA LEU A 287 6.43 3.58 -20.62
C LEU A 287 7.54 4.36 -21.37
N LYS A 288 8.13 3.77 -22.41
CA LYS A 288 9.12 4.45 -23.28
C LYS A 288 8.47 5.26 -24.39
N THR A 289 7.21 4.97 -24.73
CA THR A 289 6.55 5.53 -25.92
C THR A 289 5.17 6.13 -25.68
N GLY A 290 4.61 5.97 -24.48
CA GLY A 290 3.28 6.47 -24.13
C GLY A 290 2.14 5.73 -24.82
N LYS A 291 2.35 4.46 -25.20
CA LYS A 291 1.42 3.71 -26.04
C LYS A 291 0.73 2.59 -25.28
N LYS A 292 -0.60 2.57 -25.41
CA LYS A 292 -1.42 1.37 -25.23
C LYS A 292 -0.86 0.24 -26.09
N VAL A 293 -0.38 -0.82 -25.44
CA VAL A 293 0.05 -2.08 -26.08
C VAL A 293 -1.18 -2.94 -26.34
N TRP A 294 -2.07 -3.04 -25.36
CA TRP A 294 -3.43 -3.57 -25.47
C TRP A 294 -4.31 -3.04 -24.35
N GLN A 295 -5.62 -3.14 -24.55
CA GLN A 295 -6.67 -2.94 -23.54
C GLN A 295 -7.62 -4.13 -23.59
N LYS A 296 -8.15 -4.51 -22.43
CA LYS A 296 -9.09 -5.62 -22.25
C LYS A 296 -10.13 -5.25 -21.20
N GLU A 297 -11.36 -5.65 -21.48
CA GLU A 297 -12.45 -5.69 -20.51
C GLU A 297 -12.20 -6.84 -19.51
N ILE A 298 -12.43 -6.58 -18.23
CA ILE A 298 -12.24 -7.51 -17.12
C ILE A 298 -13.54 -8.30 -16.93
N PRO A 299 -13.52 -9.65 -16.97
CA PRO A 299 -14.73 -10.44 -16.88
C PRO A 299 -15.25 -10.50 -15.45
N GLY A 300 -16.39 -9.86 -15.20
CA GLY A 300 -17.02 -9.82 -13.88
C GLY A 300 -18.53 -9.61 -13.93
N ASP A 301 -19.08 -9.21 -12.79
CA ASP A 301 -20.31 -8.42 -12.64
C ASP A 301 -19.87 -7.28 -11.72
N SER A 302 -19.85 -6.03 -12.20
CA SER A 302 -19.16 -4.87 -11.59
C SER A 302 -17.79 -5.18 -10.94
N PRO A 303 -16.76 -5.61 -11.70
CA PRO A 303 -15.42 -5.84 -11.14
C PRO A 303 -14.76 -4.51 -10.70
N ASP A 304 -14.08 -4.53 -9.55
CA ASP A 304 -13.36 -3.36 -9.00
C ASP A 304 -11.92 -3.74 -8.62
N PRO A 305 -10.97 -3.76 -9.58
CA PRO A 305 -9.64 -4.32 -9.42
C PRO A 305 -8.60 -3.23 -9.14
N GLU A 306 -8.50 -2.78 -7.89
CA GLU A 306 -7.44 -1.88 -7.43
C GLU A 306 -6.06 -2.59 -7.37
N ASN A 307 -6.03 -3.85 -6.91
CA ASN A 307 -4.82 -4.67 -6.90
C ASN A 307 -4.49 -5.18 -8.32
N ILE A 308 -3.41 -4.68 -8.92
CA ILE A 308 -2.90 -5.14 -10.21
C ILE A 308 -1.38 -5.35 -10.17
N THR A 309 -0.95 -6.56 -10.51
CA THR A 309 0.46 -6.98 -10.43
C THR A 309 0.99 -7.58 -11.73
N ILE A 310 2.31 -7.65 -11.88
CA ILE A 310 2.98 -8.23 -13.06
C ILE A 310 4.02 -9.26 -12.63
N SER A 311 3.93 -10.48 -13.17
CA SER A 311 4.97 -11.51 -13.05
C SER A 311 5.08 -12.38 -14.30
N GLN A 312 6.32 -12.71 -14.70
CA GLN A 312 6.65 -13.69 -15.75
C GLN A 312 5.83 -13.58 -17.06
N GLY A 313 5.51 -12.35 -17.46
CA GLY A 313 4.78 -12.06 -18.70
C GLY A 313 3.25 -12.14 -18.59
N THR A 314 2.69 -12.24 -17.39
CA THR A 314 1.26 -12.07 -17.10
C THR A 314 1.06 -10.79 -16.28
N VAL A 315 0.00 -10.05 -16.61
CA VAL A 315 -0.65 -9.07 -15.75
C VAL A 315 -1.76 -9.81 -15.01
N ALA A 316 -1.79 -9.72 -13.69
CA ALA A 316 -2.72 -10.44 -12.82
C ALA A 316 -3.43 -9.46 -11.88
N SER A 317 -4.70 -9.71 -11.58
CA SER A 317 -5.50 -8.91 -10.66
C SER A 317 -6.61 -9.75 -10.01
N ALA A 318 -6.88 -9.51 -8.73
CA ALA A 318 -8.00 -10.08 -7.99
C ALA A 318 -8.77 -8.98 -7.25
N TRP A 319 -10.06 -9.23 -7.02
CA TRP A 319 -11.01 -8.36 -6.35
C TRP A 319 -12.09 -9.20 -5.67
N ILE A 320 -12.97 -8.59 -4.88
CA ILE A 320 -14.05 -9.31 -4.20
C ILE A 320 -14.95 -10.01 -5.23
N GLY A 321 -14.95 -11.35 -5.19
CA GLY A 321 -15.76 -12.21 -6.06
C GLY A 321 -15.12 -12.61 -7.41
N GLY A 322 -13.88 -12.22 -7.72
CA GLY A 322 -13.24 -12.64 -8.96
C GLY A 322 -11.75 -12.35 -9.12
N SER A 323 -11.15 -12.98 -10.13
CA SER A 323 -9.75 -12.74 -10.49
C SER A 323 -9.49 -12.99 -11.97
N VAL A 324 -8.42 -12.39 -12.53
CA VAL A 324 -8.08 -12.49 -13.95
C VAL A 324 -6.57 -12.43 -14.21
N GLY A 325 -6.13 -13.18 -15.22
CA GLY A 325 -4.78 -13.09 -15.78
C GLY A 325 -4.77 -12.84 -17.28
N PHE A 326 -4.08 -11.79 -17.72
CA PHE A 326 -3.85 -11.46 -19.13
C PHE A 326 -2.36 -11.54 -19.48
N ARG A 327 -2.01 -12.18 -20.60
CA ARG A 327 -0.62 -12.19 -21.09
C ARG A 327 -0.22 -10.81 -21.61
N ILE A 328 0.97 -10.37 -21.22
CA ILE A 328 1.61 -9.13 -21.68
C ILE A 328 1.72 -9.13 -23.21
N ASP A 329 1.98 -10.29 -23.82
CA ASP A 329 1.87 -10.48 -25.27
C ASP A 329 0.38 -10.63 -25.70
N GLY A 330 -0.07 -9.75 -26.58
CA GLY A 330 -1.41 -9.75 -27.20
C GLY A 330 -2.62 -9.47 -26.27
N GLY A 331 -2.44 -9.42 -24.95
CA GLY A 331 -3.54 -9.27 -24.00
C GLY A 331 -4.47 -10.49 -23.99
N LYS A 332 -3.92 -11.69 -24.23
CA LYS A 332 -4.72 -12.92 -24.17
C LYS A 332 -5.05 -13.25 -22.71
N GLN A 333 -6.33 -13.30 -22.36
CA GLN A 333 -6.79 -13.90 -21.11
C GLN A 333 -6.34 -15.36 -21.06
N VAL A 334 -5.63 -15.72 -19.99
CA VAL A 334 -5.12 -17.09 -19.77
C VAL A 334 -5.94 -17.83 -18.72
N TRP A 335 -6.50 -17.10 -17.75
CA TRP A 335 -7.33 -17.63 -16.69
C TRP A 335 -8.21 -16.52 -16.10
N SER A 336 -9.27 -16.93 -15.42
CA SER A 336 -10.14 -16.08 -14.62
C SER A 336 -10.98 -16.92 -13.67
N ALA A 337 -11.10 -16.51 -12.41
CA ALA A 337 -12.09 -17.06 -11.49
C ALA A 337 -13.28 -16.12 -11.33
N LYS A 338 -14.46 -16.70 -11.11
CA LYS A 338 -15.59 -16.06 -10.41
C LYS A 338 -15.81 -16.89 -9.15
N GLU A 339 -16.10 -16.24 -8.01
CA GLU A 339 -16.57 -16.84 -6.75
C GLU A 339 -15.92 -18.18 -6.37
N SER A 340 -14.99 -18.16 -5.41
CA SER A 340 -14.22 -19.34 -5.05
C SER A 340 -15.06 -20.57 -4.69
N SER A 341 -14.68 -21.73 -5.24
CA SER A 341 -15.22 -22.99 -4.75
C SER A 341 -14.66 -23.29 -3.36
N ASN A 342 -15.54 -23.58 -2.40
CA ASN A 342 -15.21 -23.91 -1.00
C ASN A 342 -14.71 -22.71 -0.16
N ASP A 343 -15.40 -21.57 -0.26
CA ASP A 343 -15.36 -20.50 0.74
C ASP A 343 -13.96 -19.88 0.96
N CYS A 344 -13.18 -19.69 -0.12
CA CYS A 344 -11.73 -19.38 -0.11
C CYS A 344 -11.32 -18.40 -1.25
N ASN A 345 -11.51 -17.09 -1.05
CA ASN A 345 -11.31 -16.08 -2.10
C ASN A 345 -9.86 -15.59 -2.21
N ASP A 346 -9.47 -15.15 -3.42
CA ASP A 346 -8.19 -14.45 -3.66
C ASP A 346 -8.32 -12.99 -3.16
N ALA A 347 -7.77 -12.70 -1.97
CA ALA A 347 -7.75 -11.35 -1.39
C ALA A 347 -6.78 -10.39 -2.11
N GLY A 348 -5.89 -10.92 -2.97
CA GLY A 348 -5.04 -10.14 -3.85
C GLY A 348 -3.79 -10.90 -4.32
N TYR A 349 -3.11 -10.36 -5.33
CA TYR A 349 -1.88 -10.90 -5.87
C TYR A 349 -0.65 -10.03 -5.58
N ALA A 350 0.50 -10.68 -5.51
CA ALA A 350 1.82 -10.05 -5.47
C ALA A 350 2.75 -10.60 -6.55
N GLY A 351 3.62 -9.74 -7.10
CA GLY A 351 4.31 -9.98 -8.37
C GLY A 351 5.83 -9.92 -8.32
N GLY A 352 6.42 -9.53 -9.45
CA GLY A 352 7.87 -9.54 -9.65
C GLY A 352 8.37 -10.92 -10.09
N GLU A 353 9.31 -11.50 -9.34
CA GLU A 353 9.95 -12.78 -9.73
C GLU A 353 8.97 -13.95 -9.74
N LYS A 354 8.04 -14.00 -8.77
CA LYS A 354 6.93 -14.96 -8.72
C LYS A 354 5.59 -14.27 -8.78
N LEU A 355 4.53 -15.03 -9.05
CA LEU A 355 3.15 -14.63 -8.80
C LEU A 355 2.67 -15.38 -7.55
N LEU A 356 2.32 -14.63 -6.51
CA LEU A 356 1.72 -15.17 -5.28
C LEU A 356 0.29 -14.69 -5.15
N ALA A 357 -0.61 -15.57 -4.69
CA ALA A 357 -1.92 -15.22 -4.20
C ALA A 357 -1.93 -15.19 -2.67
N VAL A 358 -2.54 -14.16 -2.09
CA VAL A 358 -3.06 -14.18 -0.73
C VAL A 358 -4.48 -14.71 -0.82
N VAL A 359 -4.73 -15.88 -0.24
CA VAL A 359 -6.03 -16.55 -0.25
C VAL A 359 -6.59 -16.54 1.15
N GLU A 360 -7.86 -16.16 1.28
CA GLU A 360 -8.59 -15.90 2.52
C GLU A 360 -9.80 -16.84 2.56
N CYS A 361 -9.89 -17.68 3.60
CA CYS A 361 -10.90 -18.74 3.70
C CYS A 361 -11.75 -18.63 4.96
N GLY A 362 -13.07 -18.80 4.84
CA GLY A 362 -14.00 -18.91 5.98
C GLY A 362 -15.03 -17.78 6.11
N ASP A 363 -15.70 -17.74 7.26
CA ASP A 363 -16.66 -16.70 7.63
C ASP A 363 -15.95 -15.43 8.13
N PHE A 364 -16.59 -14.27 7.94
CA PHE A 364 -16.04 -12.97 8.32
C PHE A 364 -15.77 -12.87 9.84
N GLY A 365 -14.51 -12.58 10.21
CA GLY A 365 -14.00 -12.53 11.58
C GLY A 365 -13.41 -13.85 12.11
N GLU A 366 -13.40 -14.94 11.32
CA GLU A 366 -12.79 -16.24 11.66
C GLU A 366 -11.94 -16.77 10.48
N GLU A 367 -11.34 -15.88 9.69
CA GLU A 367 -10.66 -16.20 8.42
C GLU A 367 -9.29 -16.93 8.59
N GLU A 368 -9.04 -17.92 7.72
CA GLU A 368 -7.73 -18.56 7.56
C GLU A 368 -7.01 -18.11 6.27
N PHE A 369 -5.86 -17.44 6.43
CA PHE A 369 -5.00 -17.08 5.30
C PHE A 369 -4.09 -18.23 4.83
N LYS A 370 -3.91 -18.36 3.52
CA LYS A 370 -2.97 -19.27 2.85
C LYS A 370 -2.29 -18.55 1.68
N ILE A 371 -1.02 -18.84 1.40
CA ILE A 371 -0.31 -18.28 0.24
C ILE A 371 -0.19 -19.33 -0.85
N GLN A 372 -0.50 -18.98 -2.10
CA GLN A 372 -0.36 -19.88 -3.25
C GLN A 372 0.63 -19.32 -4.27
N GLU A 373 1.57 -20.14 -4.73
CA GLU A 373 2.53 -19.80 -5.80
C GLU A 373 1.97 -20.32 -7.14
N LEU A 374 1.47 -19.41 -7.97
CA LEU A 374 0.71 -19.73 -9.18
C LEU A 374 1.60 -19.91 -10.42
N ASP A 375 1.24 -20.77 -11.38
CA ASP A 375 1.77 -20.66 -12.76
C ASP A 375 1.07 -19.45 -13.42
N PRO A 376 1.80 -18.37 -13.78
CA PRO A 376 1.15 -17.18 -14.33
C PRO A 376 0.46 -17.43 -15.68
N LYS A 377 0.71 -18.56 -16.36
CA LYS A 377 0.09 -18.96 -17.63
C LYS A 377 -1.23 -19.72 -17.47
N THR A 378 -1.54 -20.25 -16.29
CA THR A 378 -2.78 -21.03 -16.06
C THR A 378 -3.57 -20.59 -14.82
N GLY A 379 -2.96 -19.83 -13.91
CA GLY A 379 -3.57 -19.41 -12.64
C GLY A 379 -3.64 -20.52 -11.60
N GLU A 380 -3.19 -21.74 -11.94
CA GLU A 380 -3.21 -22.88 -11.04
C GLU A 380 -2.09 -22.77 -9.99
N SER A 381 -2.42 -23.10 -8.74
CA SER A 381 -1.42 -23.22 -7.68
C SER A 381 -0.44 -24.35 -7.98
N THR A 382 0.82 -24.00 -8.17
CA THR A 382 1.91 -24.97 -8.22
C THR A 382 2.27 -25.46 -6.81
N LYS A 383 1.99 -24.65 -5.78
CA LYS A 383 2.33 -24.91 -4.40
C LYS A 383 1.61 -23.95 -3.43
N THR A 384 0.97 -24.51 -2.41
CA THR A 384 0.38 -23.77 -1.29
C THR A 384 1.31 -23.77 -0.08
N TYR A 385 1.26 -22.69 0.70
CA TYR A 385 1.97 -22.48 1.95
C TYR A 385 0.98 -22.06 3.05
N GLU A 386 1.02 -22.73 4.19
CA GLU A 386 0.18 -22.39 5.34
C GLU A 386 0.65 -21.11 6.01
N VAL A 387 -0.26 -20.37 6.64
CA VAL A 387 0.06 -19.23 7.52
C VAL A 387 -0.20 -19.61 8.99
N SER A 388 0.37 -18.90 9.95
CA SER A 388 -0.05 -19.01 11.36
C SER A 388 -1.48 -18.50 11.55
N SER A 389 -2.26 -19.22 12.38
CA SER A 389 -3.63 -18.87 12.77
C SER A 389 -3.66 -17.61 13.64
N GLY A 390 -4.78 -16.87 13.63
CA GLY A 390 -4.95 -15.63 14.40
C GLY A 390 -4.34 -14.40 13.74
N VAL A 391 -4.23 -14.41 12.41
CA VAL A 391 -3.82 -13.28 11.58
C VAL A 391 -5.05 -12.76 10.85
N GLU A 392 -5.39 -11.48 11.02
CA GLU A 392 -6.55 -10.84 10.38
C GLU A 392 -6.19 -10.25 9.00
N THR A 393 -4.91 -9.99 8.73
CA THR A 393 -4.48 -9.33 7.49
C THR A 393 -3.08 -9.73 7.04
N ILE A 394 -2.88 -9.84 5.72
CA ILE A 394 -1.60 -10.21 5.08
C ILE A 394 -1.21 -9.19 4.01
N ARG A 395 0.07 -8.80 4.01
CA ARG A 395 0.74 -8.14 2.88
C ARG A 395 2.00 -8.91 2.49
N VAL A 396 2.40 -8.82 1.24
CA VAL A 396 3.59 -9.46 0.68
C VAL A 396 4.69 -8.41 0.54
N ALA A 397 5.72 -8.50 1.38
CA ALA A 397 6.87 -7.60 1.35
C ALA A 397 7.93 -8.02 0.32
N SER A 398 7.94 -9.29 -0.10
CA SER A 398 8.63 -9.77 -1.29
C SER A 398 8.11 -11.15 -1.71
N THR A 399 8.16 -11.42 -3.01
CA THR A 399 7.92 -12.75 -3.60
C THR A 399 9.21 -13.59 -3.75
N SER A 400 10.39 -12.99 -3.57
CA SER A 400 11.70 -13.65 -3.66
C SER A 400 12.79 -12.88 -2.89
N PRO A 401 13.32 -13.41 -1.75
CA PRO A 401 12.74 -14.50 -0.97
C PRO A 401 11.34 -14.12 -0.48
N MET A 402 10.46 -15.11 -0.28
CA MET A 402 9.09 -14.83 0.15
C MET A 402 9.06 -14.36 1.60
N VAL A 403 8.56 -13.14 1.81
CA VAL A 403 8.42 -12.49 3.13
C VAL A 403 7.05 -11.82 3.18
N LEU A 404 6.31 -12.07 4.27
CA LEU A 404 4.99 -11.49 4.52
C LEU A 404 5.05 -10.52 5.69
N VAL A 405 4.06 -9.64 5.76
CA VAL A 405 3.73 -8.83 6.94
C VAL A 405 2.31 -9.14 7.36
N ALA A 406 2.15 -9.61 8.60
CA ALA A 406 0.88 -9.95 9.22
C ALA A 406 0.41 -8.84 10.17
N GLY A 407 -0.90 -8.72 10.33
CA GLY A 407 -1.51 -8.19 11.56
C GLY A 407 -2.15 -9.33 12.37
N ALA A 408 -1.60 -9.65 13.54
CA ALA A 408 -2.07 -10.73 14.39
C ALA A 408 -3.10 -10.20 15.42
N GLY A 409 -4.37 -10.58 15.28
CA GLY A 409 -5.47 -10.02 16.08
C GLY A 409 -5.65 -8.50 15.91
N THR A 410 -5.29 -7.97 14.74
CA THR A 410 -5.52 -6.58 14.32
C THR A 410 -5.29 -6.44 12.80
N SER A 411 -5.94 -5.47 12.16
CA SER A 411 -5.72 -5.10 10.76
C SER A 411 -4.38 -4.41 10.49
N THR A 412 -3.65 -3.99 11.53
CA THR A 412 -2.36 -3.30 11.45
C THR A 412 -1.15 -4.25 11.53
N PRO A 413 -0.04 -4.00 10.80
CA PRO A 413 1.20 -4.79 10.91
C PRO A 413 1.73 -5.02 12.35
N THR A 414 1.78 -6.28 12.80
CA THR A 414 2.39 -6.75 14.07
C THR A 414 3.65 -7.57 13.87
N ASP A 415 3.77 -8.29 12.74
CA ASP A 415 4.82 -9.29 12.54
C ASP A 415 5.30 -9.35 11.09
N ILE A 416 6.61 -9.51 10.90
CA ILE A 416 7.17 -10.04 9.67
C ILE A 416 7.23 -11.57 9.79
N MET A 417 6.63 -12.25 8.82
CA MET A 417 6.62 -13.70 8.75
C MET A 417 7.53 -14.23 7.65
N THR A 418 8.24 -15.31 7.98
CA THR A 418 9.21 -15.96 7.09
C THR A 418 8.85 -17.41 6.90
N LEU A 419 9.12 -17.96 5.71
CA LEU A 419 8.80 -19.36 5.41
C LEU A 419 9.72 -20.34 6.15
N SER A 420 9.15 -21.21 6.97
CA SER A 420 9.83 -22.30 7.67
C SER A 420 9.07 -23.62 7.48
N GLY A 421 9.72 -24.64 6.93
CA GLY A 421 9.13 -25.98 6.77
C GLY A 421 7.88 -26.07 5.86
N GLY A 422 7.55 -25.02 5.10
CA GLY A 422 6.32 -24.92 4.30
C GLY A 422 5.23 -24.05 4.91
N LYS A 423 5.42 -23.53 6.13
CA LYS A 423 4.50 -22.60 6.81
C LYS A 423 5.17 -21.25 7.03
N PHE A 424 4.43 -20.16 6.85
CA PHE A 424 4.84 -18.83 7.29
C PHE A 424 4.62 -18.70 8.79
N THR A 425 5.66 -18.30 9.51
CA THR A 425 5.63 -18.11 10.97
C THR A 425 6.13 -16.71 11.33
N PRO A 426 5.55 -16.04 12.35
CA PRO A 426 6.08 -14.78 12.86
C PRO A 426 7.52 -14.96 13.31
N LYS A 427 8.37 -14.01 12.93
CA LYS A 427 9.82 -14.12 13.05
C LYS A 427 10.49 -12.86 13.56
N ILE A 428 9.96 -11.69 13.19
CA ILE A 428 10.40 -10.40 13.67
C ILE A 428 9.12 -9.64 14.03
N SER A 429 8.88 -9.45 15.32
CA SER A 429 7.76 -8.62 15.78
C SER A 429 8.06 -7.15 15.50
N LEU A 430 7.05 -6.48 14.94
CA LEU A 430 6.96 -5.05 14.73
C LEU A 430 6.31 -4.34 15.95
N ASP A 431 5.74 -5.10 16.89
CA ASP A 431 5.03 -4.58 18.05
C ASP A 431 5.91 -3.73 18.97
N GLY A 432 5.24 -2.79 19.65
CA GLY A 432 5.89 -1.79 20.49
C GLY A 432 6.50 -0.63 19.69
N ASP A 433 6.95 0.40 20.39
CA ASP A 433 7.35 1.67 19.77
C ASP A 433 8.76 1.66 19.12
N ARG A 434 9.18 0.53 18.54
CA ARG A 434 10.51 0.38 17.94
C ARG A 434 10.58 0.69 16.45
N TYR A 435 9.60 0.26 15.65
CA TYR A 435 9.63 0.39 14.18
C TYR A 435 8.49 1.24 13.65
N ASN A 436 8.70 1.87 12.49
CA ASN A 436 7.62 2.50 11.74
C ASN A 436 6.77 1.43 11.04
N THR A 437 5.47 1.68 10.86
CA THR A 437 4.56 0.75 10.18
C THR A 437 4.99 0.59 8.71
N PRO A 438 5.44 -0.61 8.26
CA PRO A 438 6.16 -0.71 6.99
C PRO A 438 5.26 -0.88 5.76
N CYS A 439 3.98 -1.23 5.94
CA CYS A 439 3.03 -1.45 4.86
C CYS A 439 1.76 -0.61 5.05
N GLY A 440 1.02 -0.39 3.96
CA GLY A 440 -0.34 0.11 3.99
C GLY A 440 -1.36 -1.02 4.20
N THR A 441 -2.55 -0.83 3.64
CA THR A 441 -3.63 -1.82 3.61
C THR A 441 -3.34 -2.92 2.57
N GLU A 442 -3.06 -2.53 1.32
CA GLU A 442 -3.04 -3.44 0.16
C GLU A 442 -1.96 -4.53 0.20
N VAL A 443 -2.22 -5.65 -0.48
CA VAL A 443 -1.34 -6.82 -0.57
C VAL A 443 0.10 -6.47 -0.99
N GLU A 444 0.32 -5.45 -1.83
CA GLU A 444 1.65 -5.01 -2.28
C GLU A 444 2.10 -3.63 -1.74
N SER A 445 1.52 -3.15 -0.63
CA SER A 445 1.74 -1.78 -0.11
C SER A 445 2.95 -1.57 0.82
N CYS A 446 3.96 -2.45 0.79
CA CYS A 446 5.06 -2.49 1.78
C CYS A 446 6.21 -1.49 1.52
N HIS A 447 5.90 -0.23 1.21
CA HIS A 447 6.86 0.80 0.79
C HIS A 447 7.78 1.34 1.91
N GLY A 448 7.49 1.05 3.19
CA GLY A 448 8.30 1.49 4.35
C GLY A 448 9.43 0.53 4.74
N MET A 449 9.64 -0.54 3.98
CA MET A 449 10.63 -1.59 4.22
C MET A 449 11.32 -2.02 2.93
N THR A 450 12.38 -2.82 3.04
CA THR A 450 13.01 -3.47 1.88
C THR A 450 13.46 -4.87 2.24
N VAL A 451 13.25 -5.83 1.35
CA VAL A 451 13.70 -7.22 1.52
C VAL A 451 14.90 -7.48 0.61
N GLY A 452 16.02 -7.88 1.20
CA GLY A 452 17.18 -8.41 0.49
C GLY A 452 17.22 -9.94 0.49
N LYS A 453 18.32 -10.49 -0.02
CA LYS A 453 18.55 -11.94 -0.19
C LYS A 453 18.43 -12.76 1.11
N ASP A 454 18.89 -12.22 2.23
CA ASP A 454 18.97 -12.89 3.54
C ASP A 454 18.51 -12.00 4.72
N LYS A 455 18.18 -10.73 4.46
CA LYS A 455 17.83 -9.72 5.47
C LYS A 455 16.61 -8.91 5.06
N VAL A 456 15.88 -8.42 6.04
CA VAL A 456 14.92 -7.32 5.88
C VAL A 456 15.49 -6.04 6.49
N TYR A 457 15.17 -4.91 5.86
CA TYR A 457 15.60 -3.58 6.26
C TYR A 457 14.39 -2.77 6.70
N LEU A 458 14.41 -2.28 7.95
CA LEU A 458 13.32 -1.51 8.58
C LEU A 458 13.85 -0.19 9.13
N SER A 459 13.04 0.86 9.06
CA SER A 459 13.30 2.11 9.79
C SER A 459 12.79 2.02 11.24
N THR A 460 13.59 2.45 12.22
CA THR A 460 13.11 2.64 13.60
C THR A 460 12.19 3.86 13.69
N LYS A 461 11.30 3.86 14.70
CA LYS A 461 10.66 5.09 15.15
C LYS A 461 11.75 6.03 15.67
N GLU A 462 11.58 7.32 15.42
CA GLU A 462 12.52 8.32 15.92
C GLU A 462 12.63 8.32 17.46
N HIS A 463 13.87 8.34 17.94
CA HIS A 463 14.23 8.51 19.34
C HIS A 463 14.95 9.86 19.57
N ALA A 464 15.27 10.17 20.84
CA ALA A 464 16.04 11.36 21.17
C ALA A 464 17.51 11.21 20.73
N GLY A 465 18.09 12.27 20.19
CA GLY A 465 19.46 12.32 19.67
C GLY A 465 20.53 12.56 20.74
N SER A 466 21.63 13.19 20.31
CA SER A 466 22.81 13.46 21.17
C SER A 466 22.70 14.74 22.00
N ARG A 467 21.69 15.58 21.73
CA ARG A 467 21.39 16.83 22.44
C ARG A 467 19.90 16.94 22.69
N GLU A 468 19.53 17.78 23.64
CA GLU A 468 18.14 18.18 23.86
C GLU A 468 17.53 18.76 22.57
N GLY A 469 16.33 18.32 22.22
CA GLY A 469 15.63 18.67 20.98
C GLY A 469 15.98 17.80 19.76
N GLU A 470 17.18 17.22 19.67
CA GLU A 470 17.56 16.39 18.49
C GLU A 470 16.66 15.16 18.35
N ARG A 471 16.20 14.87 17.13
CA ARG A 471 15.46 13.64 16.76
C ARG A 471 16.26 12.82 15.76
N THR A 472 16.26 11.49 15.90
CA THR A 472 16.96 10.63 14.95
C THR A 472 16.40 9.21 14.95
N ASN A 473 16.63 8.47 13.87
CA ASN A 473 16.33 7.05 13.76
C ASN A 473 17.46 6.32 13.00
N GLU A 474 17.28 5.02 12.77
CA GLU A 474 18.20 4.17 12.02
C GLU A 474 17.45 3.26 11.04
N ILE A 475 18.17 2.75 10.04
CA ILE A 475 17.78 1.51 9.35
C ILE A 475 18.43 0.32 10.05
N MET A 476 17.61 -0.64 10.48
CA MET A 476 18.02 -1.91 11.06
C MET A 476 18.00 -2.98 9.97
N ALA A 477 19.12 -3.68 9.79
CA ALA A 477 19.17 -4.90 8.98
C ALA A 477 18.96 -6.12 9.89
N ILE A 478 17.96 -6.94 9.58
CA ILE A 478 17.53 -8.06 10.42
C ILE A 478 17.58 -9.34 9.61
N ASP A 479 18.27 -10.37 10.11
CA ASP A 479 18.44 -11.66 9.43
C ASP A 479 17.12 -12.43 9.36
N LEU A 480 16.70 -12.84 8.16
CA LEU A 480 15.42 -13.51 7.93
C LEU A 480 15.34 -14.90 8.59
N LYS A 481 16.46 -15.55 8.87
CA LYS A 481 16.53 -16.91 9.43
C LYS A 481 16.63 -16.91 10.94
N SER A 482 17.35 -15.95 11.55
CA SER A 482 17.49 -15.85 13.01
C SER A 482 16.52 -14.87 13.65
N GLY A 483 16.17 -13.78 12.96
CA GLY A 483 15.39 -12.66 13.50
C GLY A 483 16.24 -11.61 14.22
N ASP A 484 17.57 -11.77 14.24
CA ASP A 484 18.49 -10.88 14.95
C ASP A 484 18.91 -9.68 14.09
N THR A 485 19.13 -8.54 14.72
CA THR A 485 19.75 -7.38 14.07
C THR A 485 21.20 -7.70 13.70
N SER A 486 21.50 -7.72 12.39
CA SER A 486 22.86 -7.87 11.84
C SER A 486 23.68 -6.58 11.99
N TRP A 487 23.09 -5.43 11.67
CA TRP A 487 23.71 -4.10 11.79
C TRP A 487 22.63 -3.01 11.85
N LYS A 488 23.04 -1.78 12.22
CA LYS A 488 22.22 -0.57 12.08
C LYS A 488 22.97 0.50 11.27
N SER A 489 22.22 1.37 10.59
CA SER A 489 22.75 2.50 9.84
C SER A 489 22.02 3.78 10.29
N ASP A 490 22.73 4.63 11.02
CA ASP A 490 22.16 5.84 11.64
C ASP A 490 21.74 6.88 10.59
N ALA A 491 20.60 7.54 10.78
CA ALA A 491 20.20 8.65 9.92
C ALA A 491 21.20 9.83 9.98
N GLY A 492 21.79 10.07 11.15
CA GLY A 492 22.61 11.24 11.44
C GLY A 492 21.96 12.13 12.51
N LYS A 493 22.61 13.25 12.86
CA LYS A 493 22.09 14.17 13.87
C LYS A 493 20.94 14.99 13.31
N ASP A 494 19.82 14.99 14.02
CA ASP A 494 18.60 15.72 13.66
C ASP A 494 18.04 15.34 12.27
N ARG A 495 18.06 14.02 11.96
CA ARG A 495 17.69 13.46 10.66
C ARG A 495 16.94 12.15 10.81
N THR A 496 16.09 11.87 9.83
CA THR A 496 15.32 10.63 9.72
C THR A 496 15.64 9.94 8.38
N ILE A 497 15.73 8.61 8.38
CA ILE A 497 16.08 7.76 7.23
C ILE A 497 15.12 6.57 7.10
N VAL A 498 14.73 6.27 5.85
CA VAL A 498 13.86 5.13 5.50
C VAL A 498 14.48 4.32 4.36
N PRO A 499 14.32 2.98 4.35
CA PRO A 499 14.68 2.16 3.19
C PRO A 499 13.66 2.39 2.07
N ILE A 500 14.05 2.13 0.82
CA ILE A 500 13.17 2.27 -0.36
C ILE A 500 13.10 0.95 -1.14
N GLN A 501 14.25 0.51 -1.65
CA GLN A 501 14.35 -0.59 -2.61
C GLN A 501 15.76 -1.18 -2.61
N MET A 502 15.95 -2.31 -3.31
CA MET A 502 17.28 -2.82 -3.66
C MET A 502 17.74 -2.26 -5.03
N ASP A 503 19.03 -1.96 -5.18
CA ASP A 503 19.72 -1.89 -6.49
C ASP A 503 20.82 -2.96 -6.49
N GLY A 504 20.52 -4.11 -7.10
CA GLY A 504 21.33 -5.32 -6.99
C GLY A 504 21.43 -5.77 -5.53
N GLU A 505 22.65 -5.82 -4.99
CA GLU A 505 22.88 -6.15 -3.57
C GLU A 505 22.88 -4.90 -2.64
N THR A 506 22.82 -3.68 -3.18
CA THR A 506 22.83 -2.45 -2.36
C THR A 506 21.41 -2.08 -1.91
N VAL A 507 21.23 -1.70 -0.65
CA VAL A 507 19.95 -1.12 -0.19
C VAL A 507 19.93 0.37 -0.52
N VAL A 508 18.93 0.84 -1.26
CA VAL A 508 18.69 2.26 -1.47
C VAL A 508 17.82 2.79 -0.34
N ALA A 509 18.25 3.90 0.27
CA ALA A 509 17.55 4.55 1.37
C ALA A 509 17.46 6.07 1.14
N TYR A 510 16.37 6.68 1.59
CA TYR A 510 16.16 8.13 1.61
C TYR A 510 16.37 8.64 3.03
N ARG A 511 17.38 9.51 3.23
CA ARG A 511 17.43 10.40 4.39
C ARG A 511 16.55 11.61 4.08
N LEU A 512 15.37 11.65 4.68
CA LEU A 512 14.31 12.64 4.49
C LEU A 512 14.85 14.07 4.64
N ALA A 513 14.23 15.04 3.97
CA ALA A 513 14.45 16.45 4.26
C ALA A 513 13.97 16.81 5.68
N ASP A 514 14.64 17.78 6.30
CA ASP A 514 14.22 18.36 7.58
C ASP A 514 13.83 19.85 7.40
N TYR A 515 13.82 20.63 8.49
CA TYR A 515 13.49 22.05 8.42
C TYR A 515 14.56 22.88 7.67
N MET A 516 15.84 22.51 7.79
CA MET A 516 17.02 23.27 7.31
C MET A 516 17.80 22.59 6.19
N ASP A 517 17.95 21.26 6.23
CA ASP A 517 18.83 20.51 5.33
C ASP A 517 18.04 19.57 4.39
N PRO A 518 18.34 19.59 3.08
CA PRO A 518 17.57 18.85 2.09
C PRO A 518 17.83 17.35 2.15
N GLY A 519 17.05 16.61 1.39
CA GLY A 519 17.11 15.17 1.26
C GLY A 519 18.41 14.62 0.66
N GLN A 520 18.72 13.38 1.03
CA GLN A 520 19.80 12.61 0.38
C GLN A 520 19.37 11.17 0.14
N ILE A 521 19.51 10.70 -1.10
CA ILE A 521 19.49 9.27 -1.42
C ILE A 521 20.89 8.69 -1.17
N VAL A 522 20.93 7.59 -0.42
CA VAL A 522 22.16 6.84 -0.11
C VAL A 522 22.01 5.37 -0.50
N GLY A 523 23.10 4.76 -0.97
CA GLY A 523 23.24 3.31 -0.98
C GLY A 523 23.86 2.84 0.33
N LEU A 524 23.27 1.81 0.95
CA LEU A 524 23.79 1.12 2.13
C LEU A 524 24.48 -0.18 1.70
N ASP A 525 25.73 -0.37 2.10
CA ASP A 525 26.42 -1.65 1.97
C ASP A 525 25.67 -2.76 2.74
N PRO A 526 25.30 -3.89 2.10
CA PRO A 526 24.43 -4.91 2.72
C PRO A 526 25.11 -5.70 3.85
N ALA A 527 26.44 -5.67 3.94
CA ALA A 527 27.21 -6.40 4.96
C ALA A 527 27.46 -5.56 6.22
N SER A 528 27.52 -4.23 6.11
CA SER A 528 27.97 -3.32 7.18
C SER A 528 27.05 -2.12 7.44
N GLY A 529 26.04 -1.88 6.59
CA GLY A 529 25.18 -0.69 6.67
C GLY A 529 25.87 0.61 6.27
N LYS A 530 27.12 0.57 5.79
CA LYS A 530 27.91 1.76 5.46
C LYS A 530 27.26 2.56 4.33
N GLN A 531 26.97 3.83 4.60
CA GLN A 531 26.30 4.73 3.67
C GLN A 531 27.25 5.29 2.60
N THR A 532 26.76 5.37 1.36
CA THR A 532 27.41 6.03 0.23
C THR A 532 26.42 6.98 -0.43
N PRO A 533 26.68 8.31 -0.49
CA PRO A 533 25.81 9.25 -1.19
C PRO A 533 25.61 8.89 -2.67
N TYR A 534 24.35 8.84 -3.08
CA TYR A 534 23.92 8.63 -4.47
C TYR A 534 23.40 9.95 -5.08
N LEU A 535 22.53 10.67 -4.37
CA LEU A 535 21.98 11.95 -4.83
C LEU A 535 21.73 12.88 -3.63
N ASN A 536 22.24 14.11 -3.69
CA ASN A 536 21.89 15.19 -2.76
C ASN A 536 20.85 16.09 -3.43
N LEU A 537 19.75 16.37 -2.75
CA LEU A 537 18.72 17.27 -3.26
C LEU A 537 19.10 18.73 -2.96
N PRO A 538 18.75 19.70 -3.81
CA PRO A 538 19.13 21.10 -3.62
C PRO A 538 18.33 21.76 -2.49
N LYS A 539 18.91 22.72 -1.76
CA LYS A 539 18.18 23.48 -0.72
C LYS A 539 16.90 24.17 -1.22
N SER A 540 16.80 24.43 -2.53
CA SER A 540 15.63 25.02 -3.17
C SER A 540 14.45 24.06 -3.40
N SER A 541 14.57 22.76 -3.06
CA SER A 541 13.46 21.80 -3.14
C SER A 541 12.87 21.40 -1.79
N LEU A 542 13.40 21.91 -0.67
CA LEU A 542 13.00 21.57 0.71
C LEU A 542 11.49 21.46 0.91
N ASP A 543 10.71 22.40 0.37
CA ASP A 543 9.26 22.45 0.61
C ASP A 543 8.49 21.45 -0.26
N TYR A 544 8.96 21.15 -1.48
CA TYR A 544 8.45 20.05 -2.30
C TYR A 544 8.83 18.68 -1.72
N GLU A 545 9.98 18.57 -1.06
CA GLU A 545 10.41 17.35 -0.36
C GLU A 545 9.61 17.09 0.93
N LYS A 546 9.07 18.14 1.56
CA LYS A 546 8.14 18.02 2.71
C LYS A 546 6.71 17.70 2.28
N GLU A 547 6.29 18.15 1.09
CA GLU A 547 4.96 17.84 0.54
C GLU A 547 4.88 16.42 -0.02
N TYR A 548 5.82 16.04 -0.90
CA TYR A 548 5.76 14.80 -1.67
C TYR A 548 6.70 13.69 -1.17
N GLY A 549 7.52 13.97 -0.14
CA GLY A 549 8.44 12.99 0.44
C GLY A 549 7.75 11.87 1.24
N PRO A 550 8.46 10.74 1.47
CA PRO A 550 7.93 9.67 2.32
C PRO A 550 7.81 10.14 3.76
N SER A 551 6.76 9.66 4.44
CA SER A 551 6.55 9.89 5.87
C SER A 551 6.75 8.61 6.65
N THR A 552 7.43 8.68 7.79
CA THR A 552 7.54 7.57 8.75
C THR A 552 6.20 7.24 9.45
N ILE A 553 5.20 8.11 9.34
CA ILE A 553 3.87 7.95 9.94
C ILE A 553 2.88 7.31 8.95
N SER A 554 3.10 7.46 7.65
CA SER A 554 2.20 6.95 6.61
C SER A 554 2.95 6.29 5.45
N SER A 555 2.82 4.97 5.38
CA SER A 555 3.27 4.05 4.31
C SER A 555 2.57 4.26 2.95
N ARG A 556 2.07 5.48 2.67
CA ARG A 556 1.19 5.80 1.54
C ARG A 556 1.91 6.24 0.25
N GLY A 557 3.21 6.53 0.30
CA GLY A 557 3.98 7.03 -0.85
C GLY A 557 4.97 6.01 -1.36
N GLU A 558 4.76 5.52 -2.59
CA GLU A 558 5.77 4.78 -3.35
C GLU A 558 6.88 5.75 -3.78
N VAL A 559 8.06 5.68 -3.15
CA VAL A 559 9.23 6.46 -3.59
C VAL A 559 9.97 5.68 -4.66
N VAL A 560 10.08 6.25 -5.87
CA VAL A 560 10.69 5.57 -7.02
C VAL A 560 12.12 6.07 -7.21
N PHE A 561 13.13 5.22 -7.02
CA PHE A 561 14.54 5.55 -7.31
C PHE A 561 15.12 4.64 -8.39
N GLU A 562 15.04 5.07 -9.65
CA GLU A 562 15.37 4.25 -10.81
C GLU A 562 16.31 5.00 -11.76
N TYR A 563 17.28 4.29 -12.35
CA TYR A 563 18.27 4.87 -13.29
C TYR A 563 19.05 6.08 -12.73
N GLY A 564 19.22 6.14 -11.40
CA GLY A 564 19.86 7.26 -10.71
C GLY A 564 18.98 8.52 -10.58
N LYS A 565 17.68 8.39 -10.85
CA LYS A 565 16.66 9.45 -10.77
C LYS A 565 15.70 9.15 -9.63
N LEU A 566 15.24 10.18 -8.94
CA LEU A 566 14.25 10.08 -7.86
C LEU A 566 12.93 10.68 -8.33
N LEU A 567 11.82 10.00 -8.12
CA LEU A 567 10.47 10.57 -8.22
C LEU A 567 9.82 10.49 -6.84
N LEU A 568 9.31 11.63 -6.39
CA LEU A 568 8.45 11.78 -5.23
C LEU A 568 7.02 12.03 -5.77
N PRO A 569 6.18 11.00 -5.91
CA PRO A 569 4.83 11.13 -6.45
C PRO A 569 3.83 11.53 -5.36
N ASP A 570 2.77 12.24 -5.75
CA ASP A 570 1.56 12.30 -4.94
C ASP A 570 0.68 11.08 -5.26
N PRO A 571 0.30 10.25 -4.27
CA PRO A 571 -0.69 9.17 -4.46
C PRO A 571 -2.12 9.69 -4.67
N TYR A 572 -2.38 10.99 -4.50
CA TYR A 572 -3.69 11.61 -4.67
C TYR A 572 -3.66 12.85 -5.58
N VAL A 573 -4.85 13.28 -6.01
CA VAL A 573 -5.11 14.66 -6.44
C VAL A 573 -6.14 15.25 -5.50
N THR A 574 -5.89 16.47 -5.01
CA THR A 574 -6.74 17.17 -4.04
C THR A 574 -7.26 18.50 -4.61
N LYS A 575 -8.38 18.96 -4.07
CA LYS A 575 -9.00 20.24 -4.45
C LYS A 575 -8.18 21.45 -3.99
N ASP A 576 -7.66 21.39 -2.77
CA ASP A 576 -6.81 22.43 -2.20
C ASP A 576 -5.38 22.32 -2.76
N LYS A 577 -4.51 23.25 -2.35
CA LYS A 577 -3.08 23.21 -2.65
C LYS A 577 -2.31 22.54 -1.50
N GLY A 578 -1.03 22.25 -1.74
CA GLY A 578 -0.15 21.70 -0.71
C GLY A 578 0.02 22.60 0.52
N THR A 579 0.48 22.01 1.62
CA THR A 579 0.76 22.72 2.89
C THR A 579 2.01 23.60 2.81
N PHE A 580 3.01 23.16 2.05
CA PHE A 580 4.31 23.79 1.85
C PHE A 580 4.46 24.39 0.44
N VAL A 581 3.64 23.96 -0.53
CA VAL A 581 3.77 24.33 -1.95
C VAL A 581 2.48 24.93 -2.51
N ASP A 582 2.54 26.14 -3.07
CA ASP A 582 1.40 26.84 -3.71
C ASP A 582 1.09 26.33 -5.15
N GLU A 583 1.38 25.07 -5.44
CA GLU A 583 1.14 24.39 -6.72
C GLU A 583 0.40 23.07 -6.46
N ARG A 584 -0.43 22.60 -7.40
CA ARG A 584 -0.95 21.22 -7.38
C ARG A 584 -0.13 20.38 -8.35
N LEU A 585 0.56 19.38 -7.85
CA LEU A 585 1.43 18.51 -8.64
C LEU A 585 1.10 17.03 -8.37
N LEU A 586 1.18 16.18 -9.40
CA LEU A 586 1.16 14.71 -9.29
C LEU A 586 2.49 14.17 -8.73
N GLY A 587 3.48 15.04 -8.52
CA GLY A 587 4.81 14.71 -8.01
C GLY A 587 5.92 15.59 -8.58
N VAL A 588 7.13 15.37 -8.05
CA VAL A 588 8.37 16.04 -8.45
C VAL A 588 9.48 15.03 -8.74
N GLY A 589 10.17 15.23 -9.87
CA GLY A 589 11.27 14.38 -10.34
C GLY A 589 12.63 15.06 -10.21
N PHE A 590 13.64 14.32 -9.75
CA PHE A 590 15.01 14.77 -9.51
C PHE A 590 16.04 13.86 -10.18
N GLY A 591 17.23 14.40 -10.42
CA GLY A 591 18.39 13.60 -10.85
C GLY A 591 19.69 14.38 -10.69
N ALA A 592 20.79 13.72 -11.05
CA ALA A 592 22.10 14.37 -11.14
C ALA A 592 22.09 15.55 -12.14
N ARG A 593 22.95 16.54 -11.90
CA ARG A 593 23.06 17.74 -12.75
C ARG A 593 23.62 17.49 -14.14
#